data_AF-A0A2R6L9K6-F1
#
_entry.id   AF-A0A2R6L9K6-F1
#
_cell.length_a   1.000
_cell.length_b   1.000
_cell.length_c   1.000
_cell.angle_alpha   90.00
_cell.angle_beta   90.00
_cell.angle_gamma   90.00
#
_symmetry.space_group_name_H-M   'P 1'
#
loop_
_entity.id
_entity.type
_entity.pdbx_description
1 polymer ?
#
loop_
_entity_poly.entity_id
_entity_poly.type
_entity_poly.pdbx_seq_one_letter_code
_entity_poly.pdbx_strand_id
1 'polypeptide(L)'
;MHRRDFLKAGTATGVALSAAGCLDVGPLSSSPGATDDVVLEKPERYDDLRSARDEGALEYPIHADPLPEATVPAPLHDREVTTTEFVGDRHVQDDSVEQGFADEVAFMPVTFDPEHDTAEKLQEHGERHSVIREPGHWYYLRPDGPERAEEIVNGQFGIGFESLSPEEREERGMGEDMFFQHISAILLANKDG
;
A
#
# COMPACT_ATOMS: atom_id res chain seq x y z
N MET A 1 17.56 36.08 18.49
CA MET A 1 18.21 35.33 19.60
C MET A 1 17.40 34.08 19.86
N HIS A 2 18.12 33.00 20.15
CA HIS A 2 17.81 31.58 19.93
C HIS A 2 16.58 31.01 20.66
N ARG A 3 15.78 30.23 19.93
CA ARG A 3 14.81 29.24 20.46
C ARG A 3 14.83 27.94 19.64
N ARG A 4 16.00 27.55 19.13
CA ARG A 4 16.21 26.29 18.40
C ARG A 4 17.23 25.46 19.17
N ASP A 5 16.83 24.88 20.31
CA ASP A 5 17.71 23.97 21.09
C ASP A 5 16.94 22.95 21.98
N PHE A 6 15.72 22.59 21.61
CA PHE A 6 14.97 21.51 22.28
C PHE A 6 14.06 20.92 21.19
N LEU A 7 14.37 19.81 20.54
CA LEU A 7 14.38 18.46 21.09
C LEU A 7 15.34 17.57 20.27
N LYS A 8 16.51 17.27 20.84
CA LYS A 8 17.21 15.99 20.63
C LYS A 8 16.72 15.05 21.72
N ALA A 9 15.77 14.17 21.42
CA ALA A 9 15.55 12.88 22.08
C ALA A 9 14.25 12.23 21.58
N GLY A 10 14.40 11.16 20.80
CA GLY A 10 13.57 9.96 20.76
C GLY A 10 12.05 10.07 20.60
N THR A 11 11.56 9.67 19.41
CA THR A 11 10.33 8.85 19.28
C THR A 11 10.32 8.15 17.92
N ALA A 12 10.12 6.83 17.95
CA ALA A 12 10.08 5.91 16.83
C ALA A 12 8.78 6.02 16.02
N THR A 13 8.80 5.76 14.70
CA THR A 13 7.60 5.26 13.97
C THR A 13 8.00 4.56 12.66
N GLY A 14 7.32 3.44 12.36
CA GLY A 14 7.63 2.37 11.41
C GLY A 14 7.75 2.73 9.92
N VAL A 15 8.55 1.96 9.20
CA VAL A 15 8.58 1.90 7.73
C VAL A 15 7.53 0.86 7.51
N ALA A 16 6.77 1.22 6.51
CA ALA A 16 6.04 0.30 5.77
C ALA A 16 6.82 -0.21 4.53
N LEU A 17 7.35 -1.45 4.52
CA LEU A 17 7.56 -2.21 3.25
C LEU A 17 6.54 -3.28 2.82
N SER A 18 5.50 -2.91 2.08
CA SER A 18 4.46 -3.85 1.70
C SER A 18 5.08 -4.85 0.72
N ALA A 19 4.97 -6.15 1.00
CA ALA A 19 5.46 -7.17 0.09
C ALA A 19 4.63 -7.11 -1.20
N ALA A 20 5.32 -6.97 -2.33
CA ALA A 20 4.77 -6.52 -3.59
C ALA A 20 4.76 -7.64 -4.63
N GLY A 21 3.96 -8.68 -4.45
CA GLY A 21 3.75 -9.68 -5.52
C GLY A 21 2.30 -10.06 -5.72
N CYS A 22 1.45 -9.05 -5.57
CA CYS A 22 0.19 -8.98 -6.30
C CYS A 22 0.31 -7.91 -7.40
N LEU A 23 1.41 -7.92 -8.18
CA LEU A 23 1.71 -6.88 -9.16
C LEU A 23 0.96 -7.06 -10.50
N ASP A 24 0.50 -8.29 -10.80
CA ASP A 24 -0.32 -8.61 -12.01
C ASP A 24 -1.78 -8.97 -11.71
N VAL A 25 -2.19 -8.88 -10.44
CA VAL A 25 -3.61 -8.90 -10.04
C VAL A 25 -4.07 -7.47 -9.88
N GLY A 26 -4.98 -7.04 -10.76
CA GLY A 26 -5.73 -5.82 -10.57
C GLY A 26 -6.38 -5.75 -9.18
N PRO A 27 -6.88 -4.56 -8.84
CA PRO A 27 -6.34 -3.75 -7.75
C PRO A 27 -6.25 -4.55 -6.43
N LEU A 28 -5.09 -5.16 -6.14
CA LEU A 28 -4.71 -5.75 -4.84
C LEU A 28 -5.65 -6.79 -4.17
N SER A 29 -6.66 -7.35 -4.85
CA SER A 29 -7.52 -8.49 -4.49
C SER A 29 -8.90 -8.27 -5.13
N SER A 30 -9.05 -8.63 -6.41
CA SER A 30 -10.36 -8.63 -7.05
C SER A 30 -11.21 -9.76 -6.48
N SER A 31 -11.86 -9.53 -5.35
CA SER A 31 -12.95 -10.39 -4.94
C SER A 31 -14.23 -10.06 -5.70
N PRO A 32 -15.12 -11.05 -5.92
CA PRO A 32 -16.37 -10.82 -6.62
C PRO A 32 -17.21 -9.73 -5.92
N GLY A 33 -17.33 -8.55 -6.55
CA GLY A 33 -18.16 -7.43 -6.05
C GLY A 33 -17.42 -6.18 -5.58
N ALA A 34 -16.10 -6.10 -5.74
CA ALA A 34 -15.33 -4.86 -5.60
C ALA A 34 -15.79 -3.80 -6.61
N THR A 35 -16.10 -2.59 -6.15
CA THR A 35 -16.11 -1.40 -7.03
C THR A 35 -14.66 -1.06 -7.40
N ASP A 36 -14.41 -0.34 -8.51
CA ASP A 36 -13.05 -0.03 -8.99
C ASP A 36 -12.12 0.59 -7.93
N ASP A 37 -12.69 1.19 -6.87
CA ASP A 37 -11.97 1.85 -5.78
C ASP A 37 -11.88 1.05 -4.45
N VAL A 38 -12.38 -0.18 -4.37
CA VAL A 38 -12.43 -0.96 -3.11
C VAL A 38 -11.88 -2.37 -3.26
N VAL A 39 -10.75 -2.61 -2.59
CA VAL A 39 -10.02 -3.90 -2.60
C VAL A 39 -10.68 -4.99 -1.73
N LEU A 40 -11.59 -4.59 -0.83
CA LEU A 40 -12.25 -5.52 0.09
C LEU A 40 -13.56 -6.07 -0.49
N GLU A 41 -13.83 -7.34 -0.17
CA GLU A 41 -15.11 -7.99 -0.45
C GLU A 41 -16.30 -7.20 0.05
N LYS A 42 -17.37 -7.26 -0.73
CA LYS A 42 -18.69 -6.81 -0.30
C LYS A 42 -19.09 -7.62 0.95
N PRO A 43 -19.38 -6.98 2.09
CA PRO A 43 -19.76 -7.71 3.30
C PRO A 43 -21.12 -8.42 3.11
N GLU A 44 -21.33 -9.53 3.84
CA GLU A 44 -22.52 -10.39 3.71
C GLU A 44 -23.87 -9.64 3.79
N ARG A 45 -23.94 -8.57 4.59
CA ARG A 45 -25.15 -7.74 4.79
C ARG A 45 -25.13 -6.41 4.04
N TYR A 46 -24.31 -6.29 3.01
CA TYR A 46 -24.15 -5.02 2.30
C TYR A 46 -25.45 -4.49 1.70
N ASP A 47 -26.31 -5.32 1.12
CA ASP A 47 -27.54 -4.81 0.48
C ASP A 47 -28.54 -4.22 1.50
N ASP A 48 -28.63 -4.83 2.69
CA ASP A 48 -29.38 -4.28 3.82
C ASP A 48 -28.78 -2.94 4.27
N LEU A 49 -27.45 -2.89 4.44
CA LEU A 49 -26.73 -1.69 4.88
C LEU A 49 -26.82 -0.57 3.84
N ARG A 50 -26.74 -0.90 2.55
CA ARG A 50 -26.86 0.04 1.44
C ARG A 50 -28.24 0.65 1.39
N SER A 51 -29.28 -0.18 1.53
CA SER A 51 -30.66 0.28 1.58
C SER A 51 -30.89 1.18 2.79
N ALA A 52 -30.39 0.79 3.98
CA ALA A 52 -30.46 1.63 5.18
C ALA A 52 -29.69 2.96 5.02
N ARG A 53 -28.57 2.97 4.29
CA ARG A 53 -27.81 4.18 3.98
C ARG A 53 -28.57 5.09 3.02
N ASP A 54 -29.09 4.55 1.93
CA ASP A 54 -29.82 5.33 0.91
C ASP A 54 -31.16 5.85 1.45
N GLU A 55 -31.77 5.16 2.43
CA GLU A 55 -32.95 5.61 3.19
C GLU A 55 -32.61 6.60 4.33
N GLY A 56 -31.33 6.91 4.56
CA GLY A 56 -30.88 7.85 5.58
C GLY A 56 -30.92 7.31 7.02
N ALA A 57 -31.09 6.00 7.21
CA ALA A 57 -31.04 5.35 8.51
C ALA A 57 -29.60 5.12 9.03
N LEU A 58 -28.59 5.23 8.15
CA LEU A 58 -27.17 5.21 8.51
C LEU A 58 -26.52 6.57 8.19
N GLU A 59 -25.96 7.21 9.21
CA GLU A 59 -25.32 8.53 9.08
C GLU A 59 -23.84 8.44 8.65
N TYR A 60 -23.20 7.29 8.87
CA TYR A 60 -21.79 7.04 8.52
C TYR A 60 -21.65 6.42 7.12
N PRO A 61 -20.52 6.66 6.42
CA PRO A 61 -20.21 5.99 5.16
C PRO A 61 -20.07 4.48 5.37
N ILE A 62 -20.53 3.70 4.40
CA ILE A 62 -20.38 2.23 4.39
C ILE A 62 -19.40 1.79 3.30
N HIS A 63 -19.22 0.48 3.11
CA HIS A 63 -18.39 -0.08 2.03
C HIS A 63 -18.70 0.60 0.69
N ALA A 64 -17.65 0.96 -0.06
CA ALA A 64 -17.71 1.71 -1.33
C ALA A 64 -18.28 3.14 -1.30
N ASP A 65 -18.64 3.69 -0.15
CA ASP A 65 -18.92 5.14 -0.06
C ASP A 65 -17.59 5.94 -0.02
N PRO A 66 -17.54 7.11 -0.68
CA PRO A 66 -16.41 8.02 -0.51
C PRO A 66 -16.35 8.54 0.93
N LEU A 67 -15.13 8.81 1.41
CA LEU A 67 -14.95 9.44 2.71
C LEU A 67 -15.55 10.86 2.70
N PRO A 68 -16.45 11.21 3.64
CA PRO A 68 -17.02 12.55 3.70
C PRO A 68 -15.95 13.62 3.91
N GLU A 69 -16.09 14.75 3.21
CA GLU A 69 -15.20 15.89 3.38
C GLU A 69 -15.48 16.61 4.71
N ALA A 70 -14.45 16.74 5.53
CA ALA A 70 -14.48 17.49 6.77
C ALA A 70 -13.11 18.09 7.04
N THR A 71 -13.08 19.37 7.41
CA THR A 71 -11.85 20.10 7.75
C THR A 71 -11.80 20.34 9.26
N VAL A 72 -10.71 19.94 9.90
CA VAL A 72 -10.51 20.09 11.36
C VAL A 72 -9.09 20.56 11.70
N PRO A 73 -8.89 21.28 12.82
CA PRO A 73 -7.55 21.66 13.27
C PRO A 73 -6.68 20.44 13.62
N ALA A 74 -5.44 20.42 13.12
CA ALA A 74 -4.38 19.49 13.47
C ALA A 74 -3.45 20.11 14.53
N PRO A 75 -3.68 19.84 15.84
CA PRO A 75 -3.09 20.61 16.94
C PRO A 75 -1.56 20.46 17.08
N LEU A 76 -0.95 19.49 16.39
CA LEU A 76 0.51 19.28 16.37
C LEU A 76 1.19 19.88 15.12
N HIS A 77 0.42 20.36 14.15
CA HIS A 77 0.91 20.83 12.86
C HIS A 77 0.54 22.30 12.58
N ASP A 78 -0.02 23.00 13.57
CA ASP A 78 -0.41 24.43 13.49
C ASP A 78 -1.23 24.79 12.22
N ARG A 79 -2.04 23.85 11.72
CA ARG A 79 -2.87 24.00 10.52
C ARG A 79 -4.19 23.26 10.65
N GLU A 80 -5.11 23.51 9.73
CA GLU A 80 -6.28 22.64 9.52
C GLU A 80 -5.94 21.56 8.47
N VAL A 81 -6.61 20.42 8.59
CA VAL A 81 -6.47 19.26 7.71
C VAL A 81 -7.85 18.82 7.25
N THR A 82 -8.00 18.55 5.96
CA THR A 82 -9.26 18.05 5.38
C THR A 82 -9.19 16.55 5.18
N THR A 83 -10.26 15.80 5.49
CA THR A 83 -10.31 14.32 5.32
C THR A 83 -10.02 13.87 3.88
N THR A 84 -10.32 14.70 2.88
CA THR A 84 -10.08 14.46 1.46
C THR A 84 -8.73 15.00 0.97
N GLU A 85 -7.98 15.72 1.81
CA GLU A 85 -6.68 16.32 1.46
C GLU A 85 -5.65 15.28 1.00
N PHE A 86 -5.81 14.03 1.43
CA PHE A 86 -4.88 12.94 1.18
C PHE A 86 -5.45 11.84 0.29
N VAL A 87 -6.61 12.07 -0.35
CA VAL A 87 -7.23 11.07 -1.24
C VAL A 87 -6.55 11.16 -2.61
N GLY A 88 -6.01 10.03 -3.09
CA GLY A 88 -5.37 9.93 -4.42
C GLY A 88 -3.86 10.15 -4.43
N ASP A 89 -3.32 10.79 -3.40
CA ASP A 89 -1.89 11.08 -3.31
C ASP A 89 -1.16 10.10 -2.38
N ARG A 90 0.00 9.61 -2.83
CA ARG A 90 0.93 8.87 -1.97
C ARG A 90 1.73 9.88 -1.16
N HIS A 91 1.04 10.53 -0.21
CA HIS A 91 1.49 11.70 0.55
C HIS A 91 2.88 11.56 1.19
N VAL A 92 3.36 10.35 1.48
CA VAL A 92 4.72 10.17 2.03
C VAL A 92 5.80 10.60 1.02
N GLN A 93 5.59 10.38 -0.28
CA GLN A 93 6.53 10.84 -1.31
C GLN A 93 6.46 12.36 -1.49
N ASP A 94 5.25 12.92 -1.64
CA ASP A 94 5.05 14.36 -1.78
C ASP A 94 5.54 15.14 -0.55
N ASP A 95 5.17 14.71 0.66
CA ASP A 95 5.63 15.31 1.92
C ASP A 95 7.15 15.23 2.03
N SER A 96 7.79 14.13 1.60
CA SER A 96 9.25 14.06 1.60
C SER A 96 9.91 15.09 0.69
N VAL A 97 9.29 15.39 -0.46
CA VAL A 97 9.78 16.41 -1.38
C VAL A 97 9.51 17.81 -0.83
N GLU A 98 8.28 18.08 -0.39
CA GLU A 98 7.85 19.39 0.14
C GLU A 98 8.63 19.80 1.39
N GLN A 99 8.89 18.85 2.29
CA GLN A 99 9.61 19.09 3.53
C GLN A 99 11.14 18.97 3.36
N GLY A 100 11.60 18.62 2.15
CA GLY A 100 13.02 18.62 1.79
C GLY A 100 13.84 17.46 2.36
N PHE A 101 13.21 16.32 2.65
CA PHE A 101 13.88 15.10 3.12
C PHE A 101 13.78 13.91 2.15
N ALA A 102 13.40 14.16 0.89
CA ALA A 102 13.30 13.12 -0.15
C ALA A 102 14.61 12.35 -0.37
N ASP A 103 15.76 12.97 -0.12
CA ASP A 103 17.09 12.31 -0.20
C ASP A 103 17.40 11.45 1.05
N GLU A 104 16.59 11.53 2.11
CA GLU A 104 16.75 10.81 3.37
C GLU A 104 15.86 9.55 3.47
N VAL A 105 14.95 9.36 2.51
CA VAL A 105 13.99 8.24 2.47
C VAL A 105 14.17 7.47 1.18
N ALA A 106 14.04 6.14 1.22
CA ALA A 106 13.99 5.29 0.03
C ALA A 106 12.87 4.26 0.19
N PHE A 107 12.02 4.15 -0.83
CA PHE A 107 11.02 3.08 -0.96
C PHE A 107 11.57 1.98 -1.84
N MET A 108 11.54 0.75 -1.34
CA MET A 108 12.12 -0.41 -2.02
C MET A 108 11.14 -1.58 -2.07
N PRO A 109 10.05 -1.48 -2.84
CA PRO A 109 9.18 -2.65 -3.07
C PRO A 109 9.98 -3.76 -3.75
N VAL A 110 9.89 -4.97 -3.20
CA VAL A 110 10.57 -6.17 -3.72
C VAL A 110 9.54 -7.12 -4.30
N THR A 111 9.70 -7.49 -5.57
CA THR A 111 8.87 -8.54 -6.17
C THR A 111 9.34 -9.93 -5.71
N PHE A 112 8.38 -10.81 -5.45
CA PHE A 112 8.62 -12.23 -5.25
C PHE A 112 8.30 -13.10 -6.50
N ASP A 113 7.81 -12.48 -7.57
CA ASP A 113 7.58 -13.10 -8.89
C ASP A 113 8.40 -12.40 -9.98
N PRO A 114 9.75 -12.51 -9.93
CA PRO A 114 10.60 -11.83 -10.90
C PRO A 114 10.38 -12.32 -12.33
N GLU A 115 9.86 -13.54 -12.56
CA GLU A 115 9.62 -14.04 -13.92
C GLU A 115 8.53 -13.24 -14.64
N HIS A 116 7.45 -12.89 -13.93
CA HIS A 116 6.35 -12.13 -14.49
C HIS A 116 6.51 -10.63 -14.28
N ASP A 117 7.13 -10.18 -13.19
CA ASP A 117 7.33 -8.76 -12.90
C ASP A 117 8.56 -8.20 -13.64
N THR A 118 8.41 -8.05 -14.95
CA THR A 118 9.43 -7.42 -15.80
C THR A 118 9.55 -5.92 -15.50
N ALA A 119 10.66 -5.32 -15.94
CA ALA A 119 10.86 -3.87 -15.79
C ALA A 119 9.73 -3.03 -16.40
N GLU A 120 9.17 -3.48 -17.53
CA GLU A 120 8.02 -2.85 -18.20
C GLU A 120 6.76 -2.93 -17.34
N LYS A 121 6.42 -4.11 -16.83
CA LYS A 121 5.26 -4.29 -15.94
C LYS A 121 5.40 -3.54 -14.62
N LEU A 122 6.60 -3.49 -14.05
CA LEU A 122 6.89 -2.69 -12.85
C LEU A 122 6.75 -1.19 -13.11
N GLN A 123 7.10 -0.74 -14.31
CA GLN A 123 6.86 0.63 -14.75
C GLN A 123 5.35 0.92 -14.89
N GLU A 124 4.60 0.06 -15.57
CA GLU A 124 3.15 0.21 -15.71
C GLU A 124 2.46 0.19 -14.35
N HIS A 125 2.90 -0.67 -13.44
CA HIS A 125 2.44 -0.68 -12.05
C HIS A 125 2.73 0.66 -11.35
N GLY A 126 3.93 1.20 -11.52
CA GLY A 126 4.29 2.52 -10.96
C GLY A 126 3.39 3.64 -11.49
N GLU A 127 3.09 3.65 -12.78
CA GLU A 127 2.22 4.64 -13.41
C GLU A 127 0.76 4.49 -12.95
N ARG A 128 0.26 3.25 -12.85
CA ARG A 128 -1.09 2.94 -12.38
C ARG A 128 -1.33 3.37 -10.93
N HIS A 129 -0.30 3.30 -10.09
CA HIS A 129 -0.39 3.61 -8.66
C HIS A 129 0.25 4.95 -8.29
N SER A 130 0.36 5.87 -9.25
CA SER A 130 0.87 7.23 -9.05
C SER A 130 2.20 7.28 -8.28
N VAL A 131 3.12 6.36 -8.59
CA VAL A 131 4.47 6.38 -8.00
C VAL A 131 5.25 7.54 -8.58
N ILE A 132 5.71 8.43 -7.70
CA ILE A 132 6.50 9.61 -8.05
C ILE A 132 7.95 9.16 -8.27
N ARG A 133 8.37 9.13 -9.54
CA ARG A 133 9.71 8.64 -9.93
C ARG A 133 10.82 9.68 -9.76
N GLU A 134 10.49 10.97 -9.74
CA GLU A 134 11.44 12.06 -9.48
C GLU A 134 11.09 12.71 -8.14
N PRO A 135 12.05 12.92 -7.21
CA PRO A 135 13.51 12.97 -7.41
C PRO A 135 14.26 11.63 -7.35
N GLY A 136 13.58 10.47 -7.39
CA GLY A 136 14.26 9.17 -7.50
C GLY A 136 14.49 8.47 -6.17
N HIS A 137 13.51 8.51 -5.27
CA HIS A 137 13.55 7.81 -3.99
C HIS A 137 12.70 6.52 -3.97
N TRP A 138 12.28 6.01 -5.14
CA TRP A 138 11.54 4.76 -5.30
C TRP A 138 12.27 3.76 -6.20
N TYR A 139 12.55 2.57 -5.68
CA TYR A 139 13.36 1.53 -6.32
C TYR A 139 12.64 0.19 -6.32
N TYR A 140 12.11 -0.23 -7.46
CA TYR A 140 11.65 -1.61 -7.60
C TYR A 140 12.84 -2.57 -7.57
N LEU A 141 12.85 -3.48 -6.61
CA LEU A 141 13.87 -4.52 -6.49
C LEU A 141 13.32 -5.82 -7.08
N ARG A 142 14.01 -6.32 -8.12
CA ARG A 142 13.67 -7.57 -8.80
C ARG A 142 14.81 -8.57 -8.61
N PRO A 143 14.64 -9.61 -7.78
CA PRO A 143 15.59 -10.71 -7.67
C PRO A 143 15.85 -11.38 -9.03
N ASP A 144 17.04 -11.96 -9.21
CA ASP A 144 17.42 -12.66 -10.45
C ASP A 144 16.81 -14.08 -10.47
N GLY A 145 15.51 -14.15 -10.73
CA GLY A 145 14.73 -15.38 -10.84
C GLY A 145 14.12 -15.89 -9.52
N PRO A 146 13.24 -16.92 -9.59
CA PRO A 146 12.45 -17.37 -8.46
C PRO A 146 13.28 -17.89 -7.28
N GLU A 147 14.38 -18.61 -7.55
CA GLU A 147 15.26 -19.12 -6.49
C GLU A 147 15.86 -17.99 -5.66
N ARG A 148 16.28 -16.90 -6.32
CA ARG A 148 16.83 -15.73 -5.64
C ARG A 148 15.74 -14.94 -4.90
N ALA A 149 14.52 -14.93 -5.42
CA ALA A 149 13.37 -14.33 -4.73
C ALA A 149 13.05 -15.09 -3.43
N GLU A 150 13.03 -16.42 -3.46
CA GLU A 150 12.83 -17.26 -2.28
C GLU A 150 13.92 -17.04 -1.25
N GLU A 151 15.19 -17.04 -1.67
CA GLU A 151 16.32 -16.81 -0.77
C GLU A 151 16.22 -15.46 -0.06
N ILE A 152 15.93 -14.38 -0.78
CA ILE A 152 15.87 -13.02 -0.21
C ILE A 152 14.57 -12.81 0.58
N VAL A 153 13.41 -12.99 -0.07
CA VAL A 153 12.13 -12.55 0.48
C VAL A 153 11.67 -13.49 1.59
N ASN A 154 11.70 -14.81 1.36
CA ASN A 154 11.36 -15.79 2.39
C ASN A 154 12.52 -15.98 3.36
N GLY A 155 13.72 -16.27 2.86
CA GLY A 155 14.87 -16.61 3.69
C GLY A 155 15.41 -15.45 4.52
N GLN A 156 15.76 -14.33 3.89
CA GLN A 156 16.41 -13.20 4.60
C GLN A 156 15.40 -12.27 5.27
N PHE A 157 14.29 -11.95 4.60
CA PHE A 157 13.27 -11.06 5.17
C PHE A 157 12.21 -11.78 6.00
N GLY A 158 12.14 -13.12 5.93
CA GLY A 158 11.16 -13.91 6.68
C GLY A 158 9.72 -13.74 6.17
N ILE A 159 9.55 -13.21 4.96
CA ILE A 159 8.24 -12.95 4.37
C ILE A 159 7.82 -14.19 3.60
N GLY A 160 6.92 -14.97 4.18
CA GLY A 160 6.38 -16.16 3.55
C GLY A 160 5.55 -15.81 2.31
N PHE A 161 5.87 -16.47 1.20
CA PHE A 161 5.07 -16.49 -0.01
C PHE A 161 5.06 -17.90 -0.61
N GLU A 162 3.98 -18.26 -1.29
CA GLU A 162 3.78 -19.57 -1.89
C GLU A 162 3.03 -19.39 -3.21
N SER A 163 3.54 -20.00 -4.29
CA SER A 163 2.81 -20.06 -5.55
C SER A 163 1.68 -21.08 -5.45
N LEU A 164 0.50 -20.73 -5.94
CA LEU A 164 -0.68 -21.60 -5.89
C LEU A 164 -0.94 -22.21 -7.26
N SER A 165 -1.18 -23.52 -7.30
CA SER A 165 -1.76 -24.15 -8.49
C SER A 165 -3.21 -23.71 -8.70
N PRO A 166 -3.78 -23.88 -9.91
CA PRO A 166 -5.19 -23.57 -10.16
C PRO A 166 -6.16 -24.30 -9.23
N GLU A 167 -5.88 -25.57 -8.91
CA GLU A 167 -6.69 -26.40 -8.00
C GLU A 167 -6.66 -25.83 -6.57
N GLU A 168 -5.48 -25.45 -6.08
CA GLU A 168 -5.34 -24.84 -4.75
C GLU A 168 -6.01 -23.48 -4.65
N ARG A 169 -6.07 -22.70 -5.74
CA ARG A 169 -6.82 -21.43 -5.77
C ARG A 169 -8.32 -21.67 -5.65
N GLU A 170 -8.85 -22.64 -6.41
CA GLU A 170 -10.26 -23.01 -6.36
C GLU A 170 -10.65 -23.51 -4.97
N GLU A 171 -9.85 -24.40 -4.37
CA GLU A 171 -10.08 -24.92 -3.01
C GLU A 171 -10.07 -23.82 -1.95
N ARG A 172 -9.22 -22.79 -2.11
CA ARG A 172 -9.12 -21.64 -1.20
C ARG A 172 -10.10 -20.52 -1.53
N GLY A 173 -10.95 -20.67 -2.56
CA GLY A 173 -11.92 -19.66 -2.99
C GLY A 173 -11.27 -18.38 -3.53
N MET A 174 -10.04 -18.47 -4.05
CA MET A 174 -9.29 -17.34 -4.58
C MET A 174 -9.57 -17.13 -6.06
N GLY A 175 -9.49 -15.87 -6.52
CA GLY A 175 -9.67 -15.53 -7.94
C GLY A 175 -8.64 -16.21 -8.86
N GLU A 176 -9.01 -16.45 -10.12
CA GLU A 176 -8.16 -17.14 -11.11
C GLU A 176 -6.80 -16.45 -11.30
N ASP A 177 -6.77 -15.13 -11.11
CA ASP A 177 -5.59 -14.28 -11.27
C ASP A 177 -4.64 -14.31 -10.03
N MET A 178 -5.02 -14.94 -8.91
CA MET A 178 -4.22 -14.96 -7.68
C MET A 178 -3.16 -16.07 -7.72
N PHE A 179 -1.99 -15.78 -8.31
CA PHE A 179 -0.92 -16.77 -8.49
C PHE A 179 -0.12 -17.08 -7.21
N PHE A 180 -0.17 -16.21 -6.21
CA PHE A 180 0.60 -16.34 -4.98
C PHE A 180 -0.22 -15.99 -3.74
N GLN A 181 -0.08 -16.81 -2.70
CA GLN A 181 -0.42 -16.42 -1.34
C GLN A 181 0.83 -15.86 -0.67
N HIS A 182 0.73 -14.71 -0.01
CA HIS A 182 1.87 -14.10 0.67
C HIS A 182 1.43 -13.25 1.86
N ILE A 183 2.39 -12.95 2.74
CA ILE A 183 2.21 -11.98 3.82
C ILE A 183 2.63 -10.60 3.30
N SER A 184 1.74 -9.60 3.39
CA SER A 184 2.14 -8.21 3.18
C SER A 184 2.77 -7.67 4.45
N ALA A 185 4.08 -7.38 4.42
CA ALA A 185 4.84 -7.17 5.64
C ALA A 185 5.71 -5.92 5.58
N ILE A 186 5.25 -4.85 6.19
CA ILE A 186 5.82 -3.51 6.11
C ILE A 186 7.02 -3.30 7.09
N LEU A 187 8.32 -3.39 6.65
CA LEU A 187 9.58 -3.33 7.49
C LEU A 187 10.40 -2.00 7.54
N LEU A 188 10.70 -1.48 8.76
CA LEU A 188 11.57 -0.29 8.98
C LEU A 188 13.03 -0.57 9.13
N ALA A 189 13.80 -0.13 8.14
CA ALA A 189 15.21 0.11 8.27
C ALA A 189 15.46 1.59 8.60
N ASN A 190 16.29 1.82 9.62
CA ASN A 190 16.81 3.16 9.88
C ASN A 190 18.19 3.30 9.21
N LYS A 191 18.90 4.41 9.44
CA LYS A 191 20.23 4.65 8.85
C LYS A 191 21.28 3.56 9.13
N ASP A 192 21.06 2.75 10.16
CA ASP A 192 21.97 1.68 10.60
C ASP A 192 21.57 0.29 10.06
N GLY A 193 20.50 0.22 9.24
CA GLY A 193 19.86 -1.03 8.81
C GLY A 193 18.81 -1.44 9.82
#